data_AF-D3ATR7-F1
#
_entry.id   AF-D3ATR7-F1
#
_cell.length_a   1.000
_cell.length_b   1.000
_cell.length_c   1.000
_cell.angle_alpha   90.00
_cell.angle_beta   90.00
_cell.angle_gamma   90.00
#
_symmetry.space_group_name_H-M   'P 1'
#
loop_
_entity.id
_entity.type
_entity.pdbx_description
1 polymer ?
#
loop_
_entity_poly.entity_id
_entity_poly.type
_entity_poly.pdbx_seq_one_letter_code
_entity_poly.pdbx_strand_id
1 'polypeptide(L)'
;PCRVFAACAAAAIYRREVFEEIGYFDESHFAYLEDVDVGYRARIYGYDNVYCPAAEVYHVGSGTSGSKYNSFKVKLAARNNIYLNYKNMPLLQLLFNLPFLLAGTGIKYLFFKKMGYGADYAEGFCEGIKTFGTCKKVAFRTEHIGNYLQIEWELFTGTLLYVWEFLKRRLKK
;
A
#
# COMPACT_ATOMS: atom_id res chain seq x y z
N PRO A 1 -19.02 1.06 -12.51
CA PRO A 1 -18.11 0.44 -11.51
C PRO A 1 -16.83 -0.01 -12.22
N CYS A 2 -15.66 0.11 -11.59
CA CYS A 2 -14.40 -0.38 -12.17
C CYS A 2 -13.55 -1.11 -11.13
N ARG A 3 -12.73 -2.07 -11.58
CA ARG A 3 -11.77 -2.74 -10.73
C ARG A 3 -10.64 -1.79 -10.36
N VAL A 4 -10.26 -1.81 -9.09
CA VAL A 4 -9.12 -1.06 -8.55
C VAL A 4 -8.21 -2.03 -7.79
N PHE A 5 -6.96 -1.64 -7.55
CA PHE A 5 -6.04 -2.50 -6.81
C PHE A 5 -6.48 -2.69 -5.35
N ALA A 6 -6.83 -1.59 -4.68
CA ALA A 6 -7.38 -1.54 -3.33
C ALA A 6 -8.34 -0.36 -3.21
N ALA A 7 -9.29 -0.44 -2.27
CA ALA A 7 -10.23 0.63 -1.97
C ALA A 7 -9.82 1.38 -0.70
N CYS A 8 -10.08 2.69 -0.64
CA CYS A 8 -9.86 3.47 0.57
C CYS A 8 -10.91 3.09 1.63
N ALA A 9 -10.47 2.72 2.84
CA ALA A 9 -11.38 2.28 3.90
C ALA A 9 -12.27 3.39 4.49
N ALA A 10 -12.08 4.66 4.10
CA ALA A 10 -12.97 5.76 4.50
C ALA A 10 -14.43 5.57 4.06
N ALA A 11 -14.64 4.84 2.95
CA ALA A 11 -15.97 4.53 2.42
C ALA A 11 -15.91 3.17 1.69
N ALA A 12 -15.65 2.10 2.44
CA ALA A 12 -15.59 0.75 1.91
C ALA A 12 -16.56 -0.19 2.64
N ILE A 13 -17.11 -1.16 1.91
CA ILE A 13 -17.92 -2.25 2.46
C ILE A 13 -17.20 -3.55 2.12
N TYR A 14 -17.04 -4.41 3.11
CA TYR A 14 -16.39 -5.71 2.98
C TYR A 14 -17.40 -6.82 3.23
N ARG A 15 -17.38 -7.87 2.41
CA ARG A 15 -18.16 -9.08 2.69
C ARG A 15 -17.52 -9.82 3.87
N ARG A 16 -18.33 -10.19 4.85
CA ARG A 16 -17.85 -10.94 6.03
C ARG A 16 -17.15 -12.24 5.63
N GLU A 17 -17.73 -13.00 4.71
CA GLU A 17 -17.15 -14.26 4.21
C GLU A 17 -15.73 -14.08 3.65
N VAL A 18 -15.45 -12.94 3.00
CA VAL A 18 -14.11 -12.63 2.50
C VAL A 18 -13.15 -12.41 3.66
N PHE A 19 -13.54 -11.66 4.70
CA PHE A 19 -12.68 -11.45 5.87
C PHE A 19 -12.43 -12.72 6.69
N GLU A 20 -13.39 -13.65 6.75
CA GLU A 20 -13.16 -14.95 7.39
C GLU A 20 -12.10 -15.77 6.63
N GLU A 21 -11.95 -15.57 5.32
CA GLU A 21 -10.96 -16.27 4.51
C GLU A 21 -9.60 -15.56 4.50
N ILE A 22 -9.57 -14.27 4.18
CA ILE A 22 -8.31 -13.53 3.98
C ILE A 22 -7.73 -12.99 5.30
N GLY A 23 -8.52 -13.00 6.38
CA GLY A 23 -8.26 -12.36 7.66
C GLY A 23 -8.73 -10.90 7.72
N TYR A 24 -8.93 -10.41 8.95
CA TYR A 24 -9.33 -9.03 9.24
C TYR A 24 -8.19 -8.01 9.03
N PHE A 25 -8.38 -6.76 9.45
CA PHE A 25 -7.30 -5.77 9.50
C PHE A 25 -6.19 -6.23 10.44
N ASP A 26 -4.94 -5.92 10.09
CA ASP A 26 -3.79 -6.25 10.91
C ASP A 26 -3.45 -5.06 11.82
N GLU A 27 -3.69 -5.26 13.11
CA GLU A 27 -3.46 -4.27 14.15
C GLU A 27 -2.03 -3.73 14.16
N SER A 28 -1.06 -4.49 13.63
CA SER A 28 0.33 -4.03 13.49
C SER A 28 0.45 -2.76 12.64
N HIS A 29 -0.44 -2.56 11.65
CA HIS A 29 -0.45 -1.32 10.86
C HIS A 29 -0.91 -0.12 11.68
N PHE A 30 -1.84 -0.33 12.63
CA PHE A 30 -2.57 0.69 13.40
C PHE A 30 -3.36 1.68 12.52
N ALA A 31 -2.69 2.47 11.69
CA ALA A 31 -3.29 3.38 10.72
C ALA A 31 -2.35 3.62 9.52
N TYR A 32 -2.94 4.00 8.38
CA TYR A 32 -2.32 4.13 7.07
C TYR A 32 -1.85 2.81 6.43
N LEU A 33 -2.26 2.58 5.18
CA LEU A 33 -1.97 1.40 4.36
C LEU A 33 -2.61 0.08 4.83
N GLU A 34 -3.37 0.07 5.93
CA GLU A 34 -4.16 -1.08 6.39
C GLU A 34 -5.26 -1.45 5.40
N ASP A 35 -5.81 -0.45 4.70
CA ASP A 35 -6.81 -0.62 3.65
C ASP A 35 -6.19 -1.17 2.36
N VAL A 36 -4.99 -0.72 2.01
CA VAL A 36 -4.19 -1.28 0.91
C VAL A 36 -3.79 -2.73 1.22
N ASP A 37 -3.43 -3.06 2.47
CA ASP A 37 -3.15 -4.44 2.89
C ASP A 37 -4.36 -5.36 2.67
N VAL A 38 -5.55 -4.93 3.12
CA VAL A 38 -6.79 -5.68 2.88
C VAL A 38 -7.03 -5.87 1.37
N GLY A 39 -6.91 -4.81 0.58
CA GLY A 39 -7.10 -4.88 -0.87
C GLY A 39 -6.10 -5.83 -1.54
N TYR A 40 -4.83 -5.77 -1.16
CA TYR A 40 -3.78 -6.65 -1.68
C TYR A 40 -4.08 -8.12 -1.33
N ARG A 41 -4.44 -8.41 -0.07
CA ARG A 41 -4.82 -9.77 0.35
C ARG A 41 -6.03 -10.28 -0.41
N ALA A 42 -7.06 -9.46 -0.60
CA ALA A 42 -8.22 -9.84 -1.41
C ALA A 42 -7.79 -10.28 -2.82
N ARG A 43 -6.87 -9.56 -3.46
CA ARG A 43 -6.33 -9.92 -4.79
C ARG A 43 -5.55 -11.24 -4.75
N ILE A 44 -4.75 -11.51 -3.72
CA ILE A 44 -4.02 -12.78 -3.57
C ILE A 44 -5.00 -13.96 -3.54
N TYR A 45 -6.13 -13.82 -2.86
CA TYR A 45 -7.19 -14.83 -2.78
C TYR A 45 -8.16 -14.81 -3.99
N GLY A 46 -7.90 -13.98 -5.01
CA GLY A 46 -8.69 -13.96 -6.25
C GLY A 46 -9.96 -13.09 -6.19
N TYR A 47 -10.15 -12.31 -5.13
CA TYR A 47 -11.24 -11.36 -5.01
C TYR A 47 -10.95 -10.04 -5.74
N ASP A 48 -12.02 -9.40 -6.21
CA ASP A 48 -11.94 -8.07 -6.83
C ASP A 48 -12.22 -6.96 -5.81
N ASN A 49 -11.41 -5.90 -5.85
CA ASN A 49 -11.74 -4.62 -5.25
C ASN A 49 -12.42 -3.75 -6.32
N VAL A 50 -13.60 -3.21 -6.01
CA VAL A 50 -14.44 -2.48 -6.99
C VAL A 50 -14.74 -1.07 -6.49
N TYR A 51 -14.45 -0.08 -7.33
CA TYR A 51 -14.87 1.30 -7.14
C TYR A 51 -16.28 1.52 -7.73
N CYS A 52 -17.19 2.08 -6.91
CA CYS A 52 -18.55 2.42 -7.31
C CYS A 52 -18.71 3.95 -7.40
N PRO A 53 -18.69 4.54 -8.61
CA PRO A 53 -18.75 6.00 -8.75
C PRO A 53 -20.12 6.60 -8.38
N ALA A 54 -21.18 5.78 -8.32
CA ALA A 54 -22.51 6.24 -7.95
C ALA A 54 -22.71 6.33 -6.42
N ALA A 55 -21.80 5.75 -5.63
CA ALA A 55 -21.83 5.80 -4.17
C ALA A 55 -20.90 6.94 -3.69
N GLU A 56 -21.49 8.11 -3.43
CA GLU A 56 -20.74 9.30 -3.02
C GLU A 56 -20.77 9.48 -1.50
N VAL A 57 -19.58 9.61 -0.89
CA VAL A 57 -19.41 9.84 0.55
C VAL A 57 -18.41 10.97 0.75
N TYR A 58 -18.78 11.97 1.56
CA TYR A 58 -17.90 13.07 1.92
C TYR A 58 -17.07 12.70 3.15
N HIS A 59 -15.74 12.69 3.00
CA HIS A 59 -14.79 12.40 4.07
C HIS A 59 -13.90 13.62 4.35
N VAL A 60 -13.87 14.06 5.60
CA VAL A 60 -12.93 15.08 6.08
C VAL A 60 -11.55 14.44 6.25
N GLY A 61 -10.74 14.52 5.20
CA GLY A 61 -9.38 13.99 5.22
C GLY A 61 -8.54 14.59 6.33
N SER A 62 -7.78 13.75 7.04
CA SER A 62 -6.97 14.14 8.21
C SER A 62 -7.76 14.70 9.39
N GLY A 63 -9.08 14.46 9.51
CA GLY A 63 -9.89 14.95 10.63
C GLY A 63 -9.33 14.57 12.01
N THR A 64 -8.88 13.32 12.18
CA THR A 64 -8.29 12.84 13.44
C THR A 64 -6.79 13.14 13.56
N SER A 65 -6.04 12.99 12.46
CA SER A 65 -4.58 13.17 12.46
C SER A 65 -4.11 14.60 12.21
N GLY A 66 -5.05 15.54 12.07
CA GLY A 66 -4.86 17.00 12.04
C GLY A 66 -4.44 17.57 10.70
N SER A 67 -3.47 16.98 10.01
CA SER A 67 -2.89 17.59 8.79
C SER A 67 -2.56 16.58 7.69
N LYS A 68 -2.38 17.09 6.46
CA LYS A 68 -1.98 16.28 5.31
C LYS A 68 -0.63 15.59 5.54
N TYR A 69 0.32 16.30 6.14
CA TYR A 69 1.65 15.84 6.52
C TYR A 69 1.96 16.29 7.95
N ASN A 70 2.35 15.35 8.80
CA ASN A 70 2.86 15.56 10.16
C ASN A 70 3.76 14.39 10.53
N SER A 71 4.56 14.55 11.59
CA SER A 71 5.54 13.55 12.02
C SER A 71 4.91 12.17 12.26
N PHE A 72 3.75 12.12 12.93
CA PHE A 72 3.03 10.86 13.19
C PHE A 72 2.70 10.12 11.88
N LYS A 73 2.05 10.78 10.92
CA LYS A 73 1.67 10.18 9.63
C LYS A 73 2.89 9.81 8.79
N VAL A 74 3.91 10.67 8.73
CA VAL A 74 5.10 10.41 7.92
C VAL A 74 5.87 9.21 8.43
N LYS A 75 6.11 9.14 9.74
CA LYS A 75 6.77 8.01 10.41
C LYS A 75 5.96 6.72 10.21
N LEU A 76 4.66 6.75 10.53
CA LEU A 76 3.80 5.58 10.47
C LEU A 76 3.63 5.05 9.03
N ALA A 77 3.44 5.94 8.06
CA ALA A 77 3.38 5.54 6.66
C ALA A 77 4.71 4.97 6.17
N ALA A 78 5.86 5.56 6.55
CA ALA A 78 7.17 5.04 6.17
C ALA A 78 7.39 3.60 6.68
N ARG A 79 7.02 3.35 7.94
CA ARG A 79 7.02 2.01 8.55
C ARG A 79 6.09 1.04 7.81
N ASN A 80 4.83 1.44 7.62
CA ASN A 80 3.82 0.57 7.05
C ASN A 80 4.05 0.27 5.55
N ASN A 81 4.83 1.10 4.84
CA ASN A 81 5.30 0.72 3.50
C ASN A 81 6.20 -0.54 3.55
N ILE A 82 6.98 -0.75 4.62
CA ILE A 82 7.75 -1.99 4.78
C ILE A 82 6.82 -3.17 5.10
N TYR A 83 5.89 -2.95 6.04
CA TYR A 83 4.94 -3.97 6.47
C TYR A 83 4.10 -4.48 5.30
N LEU A 84 3.52 -3.59 4.51
CA LEU A 84 2.68 -3.92 3.37
C LEU A 84 3.40 -4.85 2.37
N ASN A 85 4.62 -4.48 1.98
CA ASN A 85 5.41 -5.26 1.02
C ASN A 85 5.87 -6.59 1.62
N TYR A 86 6.41 -6.57 2.83
CA TYR A 86 6.82 -7.81 3.52
C TYR A 86 5.64 -8.77 3.70
N LYS A 87 4.49 -8.27 4.13
CA LYS A 87 3.33 -9.10 4.45
C LYS A 87 2.75 -9.77 3.22
N ASN A 88 2.65 -9.06 2.10
CA ASN A 88 1.87 -9.51 0.95
C ASN A 88 2.71 -10.14 -0.18
N MET A 89 3.97 -9.75 -0.35
CA MET A 89 4.81 -10.33 -1.41
C MET A 89 5.42 -11.66 -0.96
N PRO A 90 5.30 -12.74 -1.75
CA PRO A 90 6.17 -13.91 -1.64
C PRO A 90 7.64 -13.51 -1.80
N LEU A 91 8.55 -14.31 -1.25
CA LEU A 91 9.98 -13.95 -1.19
C LEU A 91 10.57 -13.58 -2.55
N LEU A 92 10.27 -14.35 -3.61
CA LEU A 92 10.78 -14.07 -4.95
C LEU A 92 10.22 -12.77 -5.53
N GLN A 93 8.92 -12.50 -5.34
CA GLN A 93 8.30 -11.25 -5.76
C GLN A 93 8.92 -10.05 -5.03
N LEU A 94 9.16 -10.20 -3.72
CA LEU A 94 9.78 -9.16 -2.90
C LEU A 94 11.22 -8.87 -3.37
N LEU A 95 12.03 -9.90 -3.63
CA LEU A 95 13.41 -9.75 -4.10
C LEU A 95 13.46 -9.10 -5.49
N PHE A 96 12.54 -9.49 -6.39
CA PHE A 96 12.42 -8.87 -7.71
C PHE A 96 12.05 -7.39 -7.63
N ASN A 97 11.12 -7.03 -6.74
CA ASN A 97 10.66 -5.65 -6.57
C ASN A 97 11.60 -4.79 -5.72
N LEU A 98 12.51 -5.40 -4.95
CA LEU A 98 13.38 -4.71 -3.99
C LEU A 98 14.13 -3.49 -4.56
N PRO A 99 14.81 -3.53 -5.72
CA PRO A 99 15.49 -2.35 -6.26
C PRO A 99 14.53 -1.18 -6.52
N PHE A 100 13.31 -1.46 -7.00
CA PHE A 100 12.29 -0.44 -7.27
C PHE A 100 11.71 0.12 -5.96
N LEU A 101 11.48 -0.73 -4.96
CA LEU A 101 11.04 -0.33 -3.62
C LEU A 101 12.09 0.57 -2.94
N LEU A 102 13.37 0.24 -3.05
CA LEU A 102 14.48 1.06 -2.52
C LEU A 102 14.56 2.41 -3.24
N ALA A 103 14.44 2.43 -4.57
CA ALA A 103 14.41 3.68 -5.35
C ALA A 103 13.22 4.57 -4.94
N GLY A 104 12.01 4.00 -4.84
CA GLY A 104 10.82 4.71 -4.39
C GLY A 104 10.93 5.23 -2.95
N THR A 105 11.55 4.45 -2.07
CA THR A 105 11.84 4.85 -0.69
C THR A 105 12.81 6.03 -0.66
N GLY A 106 13.88 6.01 -1.47
CA GLY A 106 14.84 7.11 -1.60
C GLY A 106 14.17 8.40 -2.09
N ILE A 107 13.32 8.32 -3.11
CA ILE A 107 12.54 9.47 -3.61
C ILE A 107 11.64 10.05 -2.52
N LYS A 108 10.89 9.20 -1.80
CA LYS A 108 10.03 9.63 -0.69
C LYS A 108 10.84 10.26 0.45
N TYR A 109 11.98 9.69 0.80
CA TYR A 109 12.87 10.25 1.81
C TYR A 109 13.34 11.66 1.42
N LEU A 110 13.81 11.87 0.19
CA LEU A 110 14.23 13.19 -0.29
C LEU A 110 13.07 14.20 -0.28
N PHE A 111 11.88 13.76 -0.68
CA PHE A 111 10.67 14.57 -0.63
C PHE A 111 10.35 15.02 0.80
N PHE A 112 10.28 14.08 1.76
CA PHE A 112 9.97 14.41 3.16
C PHE A 112 11.10 15.16 3.87
N LYS A 113 12.36 14.91 3.51
CA LYS A 113 13.51 15.69 3.97
C LYS A 113 13.37 17.16 3.56
N LYS A 114 12.98 17.45 2.31
CA LYS A 114 12.73 18.82 1.84
C LYS A 114 11.58 19.50 2.59
N MET A 115 10.62 18.73 3.11
CA MET A 115 9.48 19.23 3.88
C MET A 115 9.75 19.33 5.39
N GLY A 116 10.96 18.99 5.87
CA GLY A 116 11.30 19.02 7.29
C GLY A 116 11.00 17.73 8.06
N TYR A 117 10.47 16.69 7.41
CA TYR A 117 10.12 15.39 8.02
C TYR A 117 11.12 14.27 7.71
N GLY A 118 12.37 14.62 7.36
CA GLY A 118 13.38 13.65 6.96
C GLY A 118 13.74 12.65 8.08
N ALA A 119 13.87 13.16 9.31
CA ALA A 119 14.15 12.34 10.48
C ALA A 119 13.00 11.38 10.78
N ASP A 120 11.75 11.88 10.79
CA ASP A 120 10.55 11.07 11.02
C ASP A 120 10.41 9.93 10.00
N TYR A 121 10.67 10.23 8.72
CA TYR A 121 10.62 9.22 7.66
C TYR A 121 11.69 8.14 7.84
N ALA A 122 12.94 8.55 8.14
CA ALA A 122 14.04 7.62 8.36
C ALA A 122 13.80 6.76 9.60
N GLU A 123 13.27 7.35 10.69
CA GLU A 123 12.90 6.63 11.90
C GLU A 123 11.82 5.58 11.60
N GLY A 124 10.75 5.96 10.90
CA GLY A 124 9.68 5.03 10.53
C GLY A 124 10.15 3.91 9.60
N PHE A 125 11.00 4.22 8.63
CA PHE A 125 11.62 3.20 7.77
C PHE A 125 12.46 2.20 8.59
N CYS A 126 13.35 2.70 9.46
CA CYS A 126 14.18 1.87 10.33
C CYS A 126 13.35 1.03 11.30
N GLU A 127 12.28 1.60 11.88
CA GLU A 127 11.31 0.86 12.69
C GLU A 127 10.72 -0.28 11.85
N GLY A 128 10.26 0.00 10.63
CA GLY A 128 9.69 -0.99 9.73
C GLY A 128 10.64 -2.15 9.45
N ILE A 129 11.92 -1.87 9.18
CA ILE A 129 12.95 -2.91 8.98
C ILE A 129 13.19 -3.75 10.25
N LYS A 130 13.12 -3.15 11.44
CA LYS A 130 13.32 -3.88 12.70
C LYS A 130 12.12 -4.74 13.10
N THR A 131 10.93 -4.36 12.67
CA THR A 131 9.67 -4.88 13.24
C THR A 131 8.73 -5.51 12.22
N PHE A 132 9.12 -5.60 10.93
CA PHE A 132 8.26 -6.19 9.90
C PHE A 132 7.78 -7.62 10.25
N GLY A 133 8.57 -8.39 11.01
CA GLY A 133 8.23 -9.73 11.45
C GLY A 133 7.05 -9.80 12.44
N THR A 134 6.59 -8.67 12.97
CA THR A 134 5.37 -8.59 13.80
C THR A 134 4.09 -8.73 12.98
N CYS A 135 4.14 -8.42 11.68
CA CYS A 135 3.01 -8.53 10.79
C CYS A 135 2.63 -9.99 10.54
N LYS A 136 1.32 -10.25 10.39
CA LYS A 136 0.83 -11.58 10.00
C LYS A 136 1.08 -11.80 8.50
N LYS A 137 2.28 -12.26 8.14
CA LYS A 137 2.66 -12.51 6.73
C LYS A 137 1.66 -13.46 6.07
N VAL A 138 1.22 -13.13 4.87
CA VAL A 138 0.35 -14.00 4.07
C VAL A 138 1.16 -15.22 3.65
N ALA A 139 0.68 -16.41 4.02
CA ALA A 139 1.33 -17.65 3.64
C ALA A 139 1.32 -17.79 2.11
N PHE A 140 2.47 -18.12 1.53
CA PHE A 140 2.55 -18.43 0.11
C PHE A 140 1.81 -19.73 -0.17
N ARG A 141 0.88 -19.71 -1.13
CA ARG A 141 0.18 -20.90 -1.60
C ARG A 141 0.29 -21.00 -3.12
N THR A 142 0.63 -22.19 -3.61
CA THR A 142 0.78 -22.47 -5.05
C THR A 142 -0.55 -22.33 -5.79
N GLU A 143 -1.69 -22.57 -5.12
CA GLU A 143 -3.04 -22.37 -5.66
C GLU A 143 -3.30 -20.91 -6.08
N HIS A 144 -2.60 -19.94 -5.49
CA HIS A 144 -2.72 -18.51 -5.81
C HIS A 144 -1.64 -18.00 -6.79
N ILE A 145 -0.86 -18.88 -7.42
CA ILE A 145 0.26 -18.48 -8.29
C ILE A 145 -0.16 -17.53 -9.42
N GLY A 146 -1.32 -17.78 -10.04
CA GLY A 146 -1.89 -16.91 -11.07
C GLY A 146 -2.17 -15.50 -10.55
N ASN A 147 -2.66 -15.40 -9.31
CA ASN A 147 -2.98 -14.12 -8.68
C ASN A 147 -1.69 -13.34 -8.35
N TYR A 148 -0.64 -13.99 -7.86
CA TYR A 148 0.65 -13.33 -7.65
C TYR A 148 1.25 -12.79 -8.95
N LEU A 149 1.19 -13.57 -10.03
CA LEU A 149 1.67 -13.13 -11.35
C LEU A 149 0.84 -11.97 -11.90
N GLN A 150 -0.48 -12.01 -11.74
CA GLN A 150 -1.35 -10.90 -12.13
C GLN A 150 -1.05 -9.62 -11.34
N ILE A 151 -0.87 -9.74 -10.02
CA ILE A 151 -0.50 -8.60 -9.16
C ILE A 151 0.84 -8.02 -9.64
N GLU A 152 1.84 -8.86 -9.90
CA GLU A 152 3.14 -8.39 -10.39
C GLU A 152 3.02 -7.65 -11.73
N TRP A 153 2.22 -8.19 -12.65
CA TRP A 153 1.94 -7.54 -13.93
C TRP A 153 1.27 -6.17 -13.76
N GLU A 154 0.31 -6.05 -12.84
CA GLU A 154 -0.36 -4.78 -12.52
C GLU A 154 0.60 -3.77 -11.87
N LEU A 155 1.51 -4.22 -10.99
CA LEU A 155 2.54 -3.35 -10.39
C LEU A 155 3.50 -2.82 -11.46
N PHE A 156 3.97 -3.69 -12.36
CA PHE A 156 4.86 -3.31 -13.44
C PHE A 156 4.20 -2.34 -14.42
N THR A 157 3.06 -2.72 -14.99
CA THR A 157 2.34 -1.89 -15.97
C THR A 157 1.80 -0.60 -15.36
N GLY A 158 1.33 -0.64 -14.12
CA GLY A 158 0.89 0.55 -13.37
C GLY A 158 2.04 1.54 -13.13
N THR A 159 3.24 1.04 -12.85
CA THR A 159 4.44 1.88 -12.72
C THR A 159 4.80 2.55 -14.05
N LEU A 160 4.81 1.80 -15.15
CA LEU A 160 5.07 2.36 -16.49
C LEU A 160 4.03 3.42 -16.88
N LEU A 161 2.75 3.13 -16.63
CA LEU A 161 1.66 4.06 -16.90
C LEU A 161 1.82 5.34 -16.08
N TYR A 162 2.12 5.23 -14.77
CA TYR A 162 2.37 6.37 -13.90
C TYR A 162 3.53 7.24 -14.40
N VAL A 163 4.66 6.63 -14.77
CA VAL A 163 5.82 7.35 -15.30
C VAL A 163 5.47 8.07 -16.61
N TRP A 164 4.79 7.39 -17.52
CA TRP A 164 4.35 7.98 -18.79
C TRP A 164 3.41 9.17 -18.56
N GLU A 165 2.40 9.03 -17.69
CA GLU A 165 1.49 10.12 -17.36
C GLU A 165 2.22 11.29 -16.68
N PHE A 166 3.15 11.00 -15.77
CA PHE A 166 3.94 12.02 -15.09
C PHE A 166 4.77 12.84 -16.10
N LEU A 167 5.48 12.16 -17.01
CA LEU A 167 6.27 12.82 -18.06
C LEU A 167 5.36 13.66 -18.99
N LYS A 168 4.22 13.11 -19.41
CA LYS A 168 3.23 13.83 -20.23
C LYS A 168 2.71 15.09 -19.54
N ARG A 169 2.46 15.05 -18.23
CA ARG A 169 2.06 16.23 -17.44
C ARG A 169 3.18 17.28 -17.32
N ARG A 170 4.44 16.85 -17.32
CA ARG A 170 5.62 17.75 -17.29
C ARG A 170 5.86 18.43 -18.64
N LEU A 171 5.63 17.73 -19.75
CA LEU A 171 5.79 18.28 -21.11
C LEU A 171 4.68 19.28 -21.51
N LYS A 172 3.52 19.21 -20.85
CA LYS A 172 2.41 20.16 -21.05
C LYS A 172 2.52 21.43 -20.20
N LYS A 173 3.54 21.55 -19.34
CA LYS A 173 3.84 22.73 -18.54
C LYS A 173 5.03 23.44 -19.14
#